data_AF-A0AA39KK41-F1
#
_entry.id   AF-A0AA39KK41-F1
#
_cell.length_a   1.000
_cell.length_b   1.000
_cell.length_c   1.000
_cell.angle_alpha   90.00
_cell.angle_beta   90.00
_cell.angle_gamma   90.00
#
_symmetry.space_group_name_H-M   'P 1'
#
loop_
_entity.id
_entity.type
_entity.pdbx_description
1 polymer ?
#
loop_
_entity_poly.entity_id
_entity_poly.type
_entity_poly.pdbx_seq_one_letter_code
_entity_poly.pdbx_strand_id
1 'polypeptide(L)'
;MLTRIICLFIIVTKTGIVLSKLPPGVSACPRNLPLDDYNKCVREQLKAITPQLIKGIPELKLPALDPLSLPSLVVDRNLEALKVKANLTKVRVYGATNYQIDEFKARPDDLSLFMKVRLPHMHVHGNYDVKGNLLLLPLTGRGAFWGNFTNTQVRVTAEGREITDNKGIEKIELNRLITKIRVGNGNVKLKAPPAQELTADAAMSFFNANPRLVLDIINPIIEETAASIGKALAARALGALTKSEILP
;
A
#
# COMPACT_ATOMS: atom_id res chain seq x y z
N MET A 1 -12.09 53.70 55.88
CA MET A 1 -10.84 53.00 55.54
C MET A 1 -11.18 51.53 55.33
N LEU A 2 -11.41 51.12 54.08
CA LEU A 2 -10.50 50.30 53.25
C LEU A 2 -10.18 48.95 53.94
N THR A 3 -10.47 47.77 53.39
CA THR A 3 -10.19 47.34 52.00
C THR A 3 -10.97 46.04 51.71
N ARG A 4 -11.71 45.95 50.59
CA ARG A 4 -12.29 44.70 50.08
C ARG A 4 -11.30 44.08 49.09
N ILE A 5 -10.79 42.88 49.38
CA ILE A 5 -9.98 42.08 48.45
C ILE A 5 -10.94 41.16 47.68
N ILE A 6 -11.12 41.43 46.39
CA ILE A 6 -11.86 40.57 45.46
C ILE A 6 -10.81 39.64 44.83
N CYS A 7 -10.77 38.37 45.24
CA CYS A 7 -10.01 37.33 44.55
C CYS A 7 -10.74 36.93 43.27
N LEU A 8 -10.24 37.39 42.11
CA LEU A 8 -10.68 36.93 40.80
C LEU A 8 -9.96 35.61 40.48
N PHE A 9 -10.61 34.48 40.72
CA PHE A 9 -10.14 33.18 40.24
C PHE A 9 -10.37 33.09 38.72
N ILE A 10 -9.32 33.35 37.94
CA ILE A 10 -9.31 33.06 36.50
C ILE A 10 -9.14 31.54 36.35
N ILE A 11 -10.25 30.83 36.17
CA ILE A 11 -10.23 29.43 35.75
C ILE A 11 -9.81 29.41 34.29
N VAL A 12 -8.51 29.28 34.03
CA VAL A 12 -8.00 28.94 32.70
C VAL A 12 -8.36 27.49 32.44
N THR A 13 -9.51 27.26 31.81
CA THR A 13 -9.82 25.95 31.23
C THR A 13 -8.78 25.68 30.16
N LYS A 14 -7.84 24.79 30.45
CA LYS A 14 -6.98 24.19 29.42
C LYS A 14 -7.87 23.37 28.50
N THR A 15 -8.48 23.99 27.51
CA THR A 15 -8.94 23.28 26.32
C THR A 15 -7.68 22.76 25.66
N GLY A 16 -7.29 21.53 26.02
CA GLY A 16 -6.28 20.80 25.28
C GLY A 16 -6.81 20.69 23.85
N ILE A 17 -6.23 21.47 22.94
CA ILE A 17 -6.41 21.25 21.51
C ILE A 17 -5.79 19.88 21.29
N VAL A 18 -6.63 18.85 21.19
CA VAL A 18 -6.21 17.54 20.70
C VAL A 18 -5.83 17.79 19.26
N LEU A 19 -4.54 18.04 19.03
CA LEU A 19 -3.99 18.18 17.70
C LEU A 19 -4.16 16.81 17.04
N SER A 20 -5.18 16.69 16.19
CA SER A 20 -5.41 15.49 15.40
C SER A 20 -4.12 15.16 14.66
N LYS A 21 -3.66 13.92 14.80
CA LYS A 21 -2.49 13.41 14.06
C LYS A 21 -2.78 13.17 12.58
N LEU A 22 -3.96 13.54 12.11
CA LEU A 22 -4.28 13.49 10.69
C LEU A 22 -3.40 14.47 9.91
N PRO A 23 -2.98 14.10 8.69
CA PRO A 23 -2.14 14.96 7.88
C PRO A 23 -2.85 16.28 7.49
N PRO A 24 -2.11 17.36 7.19
CA PRO A 24 -2.71 18.62 6.77
C PRO A 24 -3.70 18.46 5.60
N GLY A 25 -4.88 19.07 5.72
CA GLY A 25 -5.93 18.97 4.71
C GLY A 25 -6.72 17.66 4.71
N VAL A 26 -6.44 16.74 5.63
CA VAL A 26 -7.21 15.53 5.87
C VAL A 26 -8.01 15.69 7.16
N SER A 27 -9.31 15.44 7.10
CA SER A 27 -10.21 15.43 8.25
C SER A 27 -10.90 14.08 8.40
N ALA A 28 -11.29 13.73 9.62
CA ALA A 28 -12.05 12.53 9.86
C ALA A 28 -13.48 12.64 9.30
N CYS A 29 -14.08 11.50 8.95
CA CYS A 29 -15.46 11.43 8.48
C CYS A 29 -16.36 10.99 9.64
N PRO A 30 -17.37 11.79 10.05
CA PRO A 30 -18.25 11.44 11.15
C PRO A 30 -18.98 10.12 10.88
N ARG A 31 -18.94 9.19 11.83
CA ARG A 31 -19.53 7.85 11.67
C ARG A 31 -21.05 7.87 11.51
N ASN A 32 -21.70 8.94 11.98
CA ASN A 32 -23.16 9.11 11.98
C ASN A 32 -23.72 9.68 10.67
N LEU A 33 -22.86 9.98 9.68
CA LEU A 33 -23.32 10.39 8.36
C LEU A 33 -24.14 9.26 7.70
N PRO A 34 -25.14 9.60 6.86
CA PRO A 34 -25.73 8.65 5.94
C PRO A 34 -24.63 7.94 5.13
N LEU A 35 -24.81 6.64 4.86
CA LEU A 35 -23.75 5.80 4.29
C LEU A 35 -23.16 6.38 2.98
N ASP A 36 -23.98 6.95 2.11
CA ASP A 36 -23.52 7.57 0.87
C ASP A 36 -22.64 8.80 1.10
N ASP A 37 -22.96 9.62 2.10
CA ASP A 37 -22.20 10.82 2.44
C ASP A 37 -20.92 10.48 3.20
N TYR A 38 -20.95 9.43 4.03
CA TYR A 38 -19.73 8.86 4.60
C TYR A 38 -18.78 8.39 3.50
N ASN A 39 -19.29 7.69 2.49
CA ASN A 39 -18.50 7.21 1.36
C ASN A 39 -17.90 8.35 0.53
N LYS A 40 -18.66 9.42 0.27
CA LYS A 40 -18.15 10.64 -0.39
C LYS A 40 -17.06 11.29 0.43
N CYS A 41 -17.29 11.47 1.73
CA CYS A 41 -16.31 12.04 2.65
C CYS A 41 -15.00 11.26 2.61
N VAL A 42 -15.01 9.93 2.82
CA VAL A 42 -13.77 9.15 2.84
C VAL A 42 -13.05 9.19 1.49
N ARG A 43 -13.81 9.17 0.38
CA ARG A 43 -13.22 9.31 -0.96
C ARG A 43 -12.54 10.68 -1.15
N GLU A 44 -13.09 11.75 -0.60
CA GLU A 44 -12.46 13.08 -0.62
C GLU A 44 -11.19 13.12 0.23
N GLN A 45 -11.20 12.48 1.40
CA GLN A 45 -10.01 12.37 2.24
C GLN A 45 -8.90 11.55 1.58
N LEU A 46 -9.25 10.49 0.85
CA LEU A 46 -8.30 9.73 0.03
C LEU A 46 -7.66 10.60 -1.06
N LYS A 47 -8.43 11.49 -1.69
CA LYS A 47 -7.88 12.45 -2.66
C LYS A 47 -6.96 13.47 -1.99
N ALA A 48 -7.34 13.99 -0.81
CA ALA A 48 -6.55 14.97 -0.07
C ALA A 48 -5.22 14.41 0.45
N ILE A 49 -5.20 13.14 0.88
CA ILE A 49 -3.99 12.50 1.40
C ILE A 49 -3.05 12.00 0.29
N THR A 50 -3.56 11.69 -0.91
CA THR A 50 -2.76 11.08 -1.99
C THR A 50 -1.50 11.86 -2.38
N PRO A 51 -1.51 13.20 -2.54
CA PRO A 51 -0.30 13.97 -2.82
C PRO A 51 0.77 13.84 -1.72
N GLN A 52 0.37 13.60 -0.48
CA GLN A 52 1.27 13.44 0.66
C GLN A 52 1.89 12.04 0.67
N LEU A 53 1.15 11.00 0.23
CA LEU A 53 1.67 9.64 0.09
C LEU A 53 2.88 9.54 -0.86
N ILE A 54 2.98 10.44 -1.85
CA ILE A 54 4.13 10.51 -2.76
C ILE A 54 5.43 10.71 -1.97
N LYS A 55 5.44 11.66 -1.02
CA LYS A 55 6.61 12.03 -0.22
C LYS A 55 6.71 11.23 1.09
N GLY A 56 5.62 10.58 1.49
CA GLY A 56 5.48 9.95 2.79
C GLY A 56 4.85 10.88 3.81
N ILE A 57 4.40 10.30 4.92
CA ILE A 57 3.66 11.01 5.97
C ILE A 57 4.31 10.63 7.30
N PRO A 58 5.28 11.43 7.79
CA PRO A 58 6.05 11.13 9.00
C PRO A 58 5.18 10.90 10.24
N GLU A 59 4.10 11.67 10.40
CA GLU A 59 3.16 11.60 11.52
C GLU A 59 2.46 10.24 11.59
N LEU A 60 2.23 9.62 10.42
CA LEU A 60 1.68 8.27 10.26
C LEU A 60 2.74 7.19 10.10
N LYS A 61 4.03 7.55 10.24
CA LYS A 61 5.19 6.66 10.02
C LYS A 61 5.18 6.00 8.64
N LEU A 62 4.58 6.67 7.65
CA LEU A 62 4.51 6.19 6.28
C LEU A 62 5.73 6.69 5.50
N PRO A 63 6.49 5.80 4.84
CA PRO A 63 7.53 6.20 3.92
C PRO A 63 6.92 6.80 2.64
N ALA A 64 7.77 7.37 1.79
CA ALA A 64 7.40 7.68 0.41
C ALA A 64 6.85 6.43 -0.29
N LEU A 65 5.69 6.56 -0.93
CA LEU A 65 5.06 5.50 -1.72
C LEU A 65 5.29 5.67 -3.22
N ASP A 66 5.91 6.78 -3.64
CA ASP A 66 6.25 7.02 -5.05
C ASP A 66 7.59 7.79 -5.19
N PRO A 67 8.74 7.08 -5.32
CA PRO A 67 8.85 5.62 -5.36
C PRO A 67 8.76 4.97 -3.99
N LEU A 68 7.97 3.90 -3.89
CA LEU A 68 8.07 2.95 -2.79
C LEU A 68 9.40 2.19 -2.90
N SER A 69 10.21 2.27 -1.86
CA SER A 69 11.52 1.60 -1.80
C SER A 69 11.45 0.34 -0.94
N LEU A 70 11.79 -0.80 -1.53
CA LEU A 70 11.79 -2.12 -0.89
C LEU A 70 13.24 -2.65 -0.87
N PRO A 71 13.89 -2.70 0.31
CA PRO A 71 15.29 -3.10 0.40
C PRO A 71 15.56 -4.53 -0.10
N SER A 72 14.65 -5.45 0.24
CA SER A 72 14.74 -6.86 -0.08
C SER A 72 13.34 -7.48 -0.18
N LEU A 73 13.14 -8.37 -1.15
CA LEU A 73 11.99 -9.25 -1.27
C LEU A 73 12.49 -10.66 -1.60
N VAL A 74 12.14 -11.63 -0.77
CA VAL A 74 12.47 -13.03 -0.99
C VAL A 74 11.20 -13.75 -1.47
N VAL A 75 11.31 -14.40 -2.62
CA VAL A 75 10.26 -15.23 -3.20
C VAL A 75 10.75 -16.66 -3.20
N ASP A 76 10.01 -17.57 -2.57
CA ASP A 76 10.22 -19.01 -2.66
C ASP A 76 8.87 -19.65 -2.93
N ARG A 77 8.65 -20.10 -4.17
CA ARG A 77 7.35 -20.58 -4.65
C ARG A 77 7.51 -21.83 -5.49
N ASN A 78 6.58 -22.76 -5.29
CA ASN A 78 6.47 -24.00 -6.03
C ASN A 78 5.01 -24.14 -6.49
N LEU A 79 4.70 -23.49 -7.60
CA LEU A 79 3.43 -23.54 -8.31
C LEU A 79 3.54 -24.51 -9.49
N GLU A 80 2.40 -24.94 -10.03
CA GLU A 80 2.34 -25.88 -11.15
C GLU A 80 3.20 -25.43 -12.35
N ALA A 81 3.04 -24.17 -12.76
CA ALA A 81 3.74 -23.57 -13.90
C ALA A 81 5.02 -22.82 -13.52
N LEU A 82 5.39 -22.74 -12.23
CA LEU A 82 6.50 -21.92 -11.77
C LEU A 82 7.14 -22.49 -10.50
N LYS A 83 8.42 -22.83 -10.59
CA LYS A 83 9.26 -23.11 -9.42
C LYS A 83 10.33 -22.04 -9.36
N VAL A 84 10.32 -21.20 -8.33
CA VAL A 84 11.25 -20.07 -8.28
C VAL A 84 11.71 -19.78 -6.86
N LYS A 85 13.02 -19.59 -6.73
CA LYS A 85 13.66 -18.94 -5.60
C LYS A 85 14.30 -17.67 -6.11
N ALA A 86 13.87 -16.53 -5.59
CA ALA A 86 14.36 -15.23 -6.01
C ALA A 86 14.63 -14.34 -4.81
N ASN A 87 15.71 -13.58 -4.89
CA ASN A 87 16.00 -12.46 -4.01
C ASN A 87 16.04 -11.18 -4.85
N LEU A 88 15.07 -10.29 -4.63
CA LEU A 88 15.01 -8.99 -5.28
C LEU A 88 15.50 -7.94 -4.29
N THR A 89 16.46 -7.11 -4.69
CA THR A 89 17.02 -6.07 -3.79
C THR A 89 16.99 -4.71 -4.43
N LYS A 90 16.98 -3.66 -3.59
CA LYS A 90 16.92 -2.26 -4.02
C LYS A 90 15.76 -2.01 -4.99
N VAL A 91 14.62 -2.64 -4.74
CA VAL A 91 13.45 -2.52 -5.59
C VAL A 91 12.82 -1.15 -5.36
N ARG A 92 12.54 -0.44 -6.44
CA ARG A 92 11.81 0.84 -6.43
C ARG A 92 10.58 0.70 -7.31
N VAL A 93 9.41 1.01 -6.74
CA VAL A 93 8.11 0.94 -7.41
C VAL A 93 7.58 2.35 -7.57
N TYR A 94 7.25 2.74 -8.80
CA TYR A 94 6.75 4.06 -9.16
C TYR A 94 5.33 3.94 -9.73
N GLY A 95 4.54 5.01 -9.57
CA GLY A 95 3.19 5.13 -10.11
C GLY A 95 2.10 4.52 -9.24
N ALA A 96 2.44 3.97 -8.06
CA ALA A 96 1.47 3.38 -7.13
C ALA A 96 0.48 4.42 -6.57
N THR A 97 0.86 5.70 -6.55
CA THR A 97 -0.02 6.80 -6.11
C THR A 97 -0.85 7.41 -7.23
N ASN A 98 -0.56 7.08 -8.50
CA ASN A 98 -1.30 7.54 -9.67
C ASN A 98 -2.48 6.62 -9.99
N TYR A 99 -3.37 6.40 -9.02
CA TYR A 99 -4.53 5.51 -9.17
C TYR A 99 -5.83 6.27 -9.41
N GLN A 100 -6.77 5.63 -10.09
CA GLN A 100 -8.15 6.10 -10.27
C GLN A 100 -9.09 5.17 -9.52
N ILE A 101 -10.01 5.74 -8.71
CA ILE A 101 -11.00 4.97 -7.96
C ILE A 101 -12.24 4.75 -8.83
N ASP A 102 -12.49 3.50 -9.20
CA ASP A 102 -13.67 3.08 -9.97
C ASP A 102 -14.86 2.83 -9.05
N GLU A 103 -14.62 2.14 -7.93
CA GLU A 103 -15.65 1.82 -6.93
C GLU A 103 -15.06 2.00 -5.54
N PHE A 104 -15.86 2.53 -4.61
CA PHE A 104 -15.47 2.71 -3.22
C PHE A 104 -16.68 2.48 -2.33
N LYS A 105 -16.51 1.64 -1.31
CA LYS A 105 -17.50 1.34 -0.29
C LYS A 105 -16.78 1.23 1.05
N ALA A 106 -17.02 2.15 1.96
CA ALA A 106 -16.60 2.08 3.35
C ALA A 106 -17.85 2.05 4.23
N ARG A 107 -17.81 1.22 5.28
CA ARG A 107 -18.88 1.09 6.26
C ARG A 107 -18.25 1.26 7.66
N PRO A 108 -18.59 2.33 8.39
CA PRO A 108 -17.97 2.61 9.68
C PRO A 108 -18.37 1.59 10.77
N ASP A 109 -19.60 1.06 10.71
CA ASP A 109 -20.13 0.17 11.75
C ASP A 109 -19.50 -1.24 11.72
N ASP A 110 -19.15 -1.76 10.53
CA ASP A 110 -18.51 -3.06 10.38
C ASP A 110 -16.99 -2.97 10.16
N LEU A 111 -16.44 -1.74 10.21
CA LEU A 111 -15.04 -1.42 9.92
C LEU A 111 -14.55 -2.03 8.60
N SER A 112 -15.42 -2.11 7.58
CA SER A 112 -15.07 -2.69 6.29
C SER A 112 -14.85 -1.62 5.22
N LEU A 113 -13.92 -1.93 4.31
CA LEU A 113 -13.63 -1.12 3.14
C LEU A 113 -13.47 -2.02 1.92
N PHE A 114 -14.09 -1.61 0.83
CA PHE A 114 -13.93 -2.18 -0.49
C PHE A 114 -13.59 -1.07 -1.47
N MET A 115 -12.57 -1.29 -2.31
CA MET A 115 -12.26 -0.38 -3.40
C MET A 115 -11.82 -1.13 -4.65
N LYS A 116 -12.22 -0.60 -5.80
CA LYS A 116 -11.65 -0.95 -7.11
C LYS A 116 -10.87 0.25 -7.61
N VAL A 117 -9.62 0.02 -7.98
CA VAL A 117 -8.78 1.06 -8.56
C VAL A 117 -8.12 0.60 -9.84
N ARG A 118 -7.79 1.57 -10.69
CA ARG A 118 -6.97 1.40 -11.88
C ARG A 118 -5.68 2.18 -11.75
N LEU A 119 -4.58 1.53 -12.06
CA LEU A 119 -3.25 2.12 -12.18
C LEU A 119 -2.91 2.15 -13.67
N PRO A 120 -2.82 3.33 -14.31
CA PRO A 120 -2.58 3.44 -15.74
C PRO A 120 -1.16 3.00 -16.09
N HIS A 121 -0.18 3.39 -15.28
CA HIS A 121 1.24 3.09 -15.48
C HIS A 121 1.94 2.84 -14.15
N MET A 122 2.69 1.75 -14.10
CA MET A 122 3.63 1.45 -13.02
C MET A 122 5.00 1.12 -13.62
N HIS A 123 6.04 1.64 -12.99
CA HIS A 123 7.42 1.30 -13.31
C HIS A 123 8.09 0.67 -12.10
N VAL A 124 8.82 -0.41 -12.30
CA VAL A 124 9.57 -1.09 -11.23
C VAL A 124 10.99 -1.32 -11.71
N HIS A 125 11.97 -1.04 -10.87
CA HIS A 125 13.33 -1.48 -11.12
C HIS A 125 14.01 -1.97 -9.86
N GLY A 126 15.05 -2.78 -10.02
CA GLY A 126 15.85 -3.28 -8.91
C GLY A 126 16.89 -4.28 -9.39
N ASN A 127 17.46 -5.01 -8.44
CA ASN A 127 18.31 -6.15 -8.74
C ASN A 127 17.56 -7.45 -8.50
N TYR A 128 17.90 -8.47 -9.29
CA TYR A 128 17.38 -9.82 -9.12
C TYR A 128 18.54 -10.80 -8.95
N ASP A 129 18.31 -11.83 -8.15
CA ASP A 129 19.05 -13.09 -8.13
C ASP A 129 18.00 -14.20 -8.11
N VAL A 130 17.90 -14.94 -9.21
CA VAL A 130 16.79 -15.86 -9.47
C VAL A 130 17.34 -17.22 -9.86
N LYS A 131 16.74 -18.26 -9.28
CA LYS A 131 16.95 -19.66 -9.65
C LYS A 131 15.63 -20.40 -9.70
N GLY A 132 15.35 -21.11 -10.78
CA GLY A 132 14.09 -21.79 -10.96
C GLY A 132 13.77 -22.13 -12.40
N ASN A 133 12.50 -22.40 -12.67
CA ASN A 133 11.95 -22.62 -14.00
C ASN A 133 10.55 -22.01 -14.08
N LEU A 134 10.25 -21.37 -15.21
CA LEU A 134 8.91 -20.95 -15.60
C LEU A 134 8.49 -21.85 -16.76
N LEU A 135 7.49 -22.70 -16.56
CA LEU A 135 7.19 -23.81 -17.46
C LEU A 135 8.45 -24.68 -17.67
N LEU A 136 8.91 -24.77 -18.93
CA LEU A 136 10.14 -25.46 -19.31
C LEU A 136 11.36 -24.52 -19.41
N LEU A 137 11.17 -23.21 -19.22
CA LEU A 137 12.23 -22.21 -19.38
C LEU A 137 13.03 -22.09 -18.08
N PRO A 138 14.36 -22.37 -18.09
CA PRO A 138 15.20 -22.17 -16.93
C PRO A 138 15.34 -20.68 -16.61
N LEU A 139 15.02 -20.32 -15.38
CA LEU A 139 15.22 -18.98 -14.82
C LEU A 139 16.44 -19.04 -13.90
N THR A 140 17.64 -18.85 -14.44
CA THR A 140 18.85 -18.76 -13.63
C THR A 140 19.65 -17.54 -14.02
N GLY A 141 19.86 -16.63 -13.08
CA GLY A 141 20.72 -15.48 -13.30
C GLY A 141 20.58 -14.43 -12.22
N ARG A 142 21.54 -13.50 -12.25
CA ARG A 142 21.56 -12.32 -11.38
C ARG A 142 21.85 -11.08 -12.20
N GLY A 143 21.29 -9.95 -11.79
CA GLY A 143 21.41 -8.74 -12.59
C GLY A 143 20.50 -7.62 -12.13
N ALA A 144 20.30 -6.63 -13.00
CA ALA A 144 19.33 -5.56 -12.83
C ALA A 144 18.11 -5.80 -13.72
N PHE A 145 16.93 -5.39 -13.26
CA PHE A 145 15.70 -5.46 -14.02
C PHE A 145 14.97 -4.12 -14.04
N TRP A 146 14.20 -3.90 -15.10
CA TRP A 146 13.22 -2.84 -15.23
C TRP A 146 11.94 -3.46 -15.78
N GLY A 147 10.80 -3.12 -15.19
CA GLY A 147 9.48 -3.54 -15.64
C GLY A 147 8.58 -2.33 -15.82
N ASN A 148 7.82 -2.30 -16.91
CA ASN A 148 6.72 -1.36 -17.08
C ASN A 148 5.42 -2.14 -17.18
N PHE A 149 4.43 -1.73 -16.40
CA PHE A 149 3.12 -2.38 -16.34
C PHE A 149 2.04 -1.32 -16.55
N THR A 150 1.02 -1.68 -17.31
CA THR A 150 -0.04 -0.75 -17.70
C THR A 150 -1.41 -1.34 -17.50
N ASN A 151 -2.40 -0.47 -17.30
CA ASN A 151 -3.81 -0.84 -17.17
C ASN A 151 -4.03 -1.90 -16.07
N THR A 152 -3.36 -1.73 -14.93
CA THR A 152 -3.49 -2.66 -13.79
C THR A 152 -4.77 -2.34 -13.03
N GLN A 153 -5.62 -3.34 -12.86
CA GLN A 153 -6.82 -3.27 -12.04
C GLN A 153 -6.56 -3.92 -10.69
N VAL A 154 -6.94 -3.26 -9.61
CA VAL A 154 -6.78 -3.76 -8.25
C VAL A 154 -8.11 -3.70 -7.53
N ARG A 155 -8.51 -4.80 -6.87
CA ARG A 155 -9.64 -4.84 -5.96
C ARG A 155 -9.11 -5.12 -4.57
N VAL A 156 -9.41 -4.24 -3.63
CA VAL A 156 -9.01 -4.37 -2.24
C VAL A 156 -10.26 -4.56 -1.40
N THR A 157 -10.24 -5.55 -0.52
CA THR A 157 -11.21 -5.72 0.57
C THR A 157 -10.44 -5.73 1.87
N ALA A 158 -10.80 -4.83 2.76
CA ALA A 158 -10.22 -4.67 4.08
C ALA A 158 -11.31 -4.79 5.14
N GLU A 159 -10.99 -5.44 6.24
CA GLU A 159 -11.82 -5.49 7.44
C GLU A 159 -10.94 -5.06 8.62
N GLY A 160 -11.52 -4.26 9.51
CA GLY A 160 -10.90 -3.78 10.73
C GLY A 160 -11.48 -4.47 11.97
N ARG A 161 -10.84 -4.27 13.10
CA ARG A 161 -11.37 -4.58 14.42
C ARG A 161 -10.95 -3.50 15.41
N GLU A 162 -11.80 -3.24 16.38
CA GLU A 162 -11.43 -2.40 17.52
C GLU A 162 -10.52 -3.18 18.47
N ILE A 163 -9.48 -2.51 18.96
CA ILE A 163 -8.59 -3.04 20.00
C ILE A 163 -8.32 -1.96 21.03
N THR A 164 -7.97 -2.39 22.23
CA THR A 164 -7.40 -1.51 23.25
C THR A 164 -5.91 -1.82 23.35
N ASP A 165 -5.06 -0.81 23.22
CA ASP A 165 -3.63 -1.00 23.38
C ASP A 165 -3.23 -1.20 24.85
N ASN A 166 -1.94 -1.50 25.09
CA ASN A 166 -1.41 -1.73 26.43
C ASN A 166 -1.47 -0.49 27.35
N LYS A 167 -1.84 0.68 26.84
CA LYS A 167 -2.02 1.93 27.58
C LYS A 167 -3.49 2.26 27.81
N GLY A 168 -4.42 1.38 27.42
CA GLY A 168 -5.85 1.62 27.55
C GLY A 168 -6.45 2.50 26.45
N ILE A 169 -5.72 2.77 25.35
CA ILE A 169 -6.19 3.63 24.26
C ILE A 169 -6.93 2.78 23.23
N GLU A 170 -8.14 3.18 22.87
CA GLU A 170 -8.90 2.55 21.78
C GLU A 170 -8.26 2.84 20.42
N LYS A 171 -8.11 1.78 19.63
CA LYS A 171 -7.45 1.76 18.32
C LYS A 171 -8.26 0.93 17.33
N ILE A 172 -7.99 1.14 16.05
CA ILE A 172 -8.46 0.26 14.98
C ILE A 172 -7.26 -0.50 14.45
N GLU A 173 -7.39 -1.81 14.32
CA GLU A 173 -6.41 -2.67 13.67
C GLU A 173 -7.00 -3.30 12.42
N LEU A 174 -6.18 -3.45 11.38
CA LEU A 174 -6.55 -4.18 10.17
C LEU A 174 -6.50 -5.70 10.46
N ASN A 175 -7.65 -6.37 10.47
CA ASN A 175 -7.73 -7.81 10.72
C ASN A 175 -7.51 -8.64 9.43
N ARG A 176 -7.95 -8.11 8.29
CA ARG A 176 -7.97 -8.82 7.00
C ARG A 176 -7.75 -7.82 5.88
N LEU A 177 -6.91 -8.21 4.92
CA LEU A 177 -6.69 -7.48 3.68
C LEU A 177 -6.57 -8.50 2.55
N ILE A 178 -7.52 -8.47 1.63
CA ILE A 178 -7.51 -9.24 0.41
C ILE A 178 -7.25 -8.27 -0.74
N THR A 179 -6.24 -8.60 -1.55
CA THR A 179 -5.90 -7.83 -2.74
C THR A 179 -6.01 -8.75 -3.95
N LYS A 180 -6.82 -8.38 -4.93
CA LYS A 180 -6.92 -9.04 -6.23
C LYS A 180 -6.39 -8.13 -7.32
N ILE A 181 -5.47 -8.64 -8.13
CA ILE A 181 -4.75 -7.85 -9.11
C ILE A 181 -4.92 -8.49 -10.49
N ARG A 182 -5.12 -7.64 -11.49
CA ARG A 182 -5.03 -8.01 -12.91
C ARG A 182 -4.20 -6.96 -13.61
N VAL A 183 -3.02 -7.36 -14.09
CA VAL A 183 -2.15 -6.50 -14.89
C VAL A 183 -2.58 -6.58 -16.35
N GLY A 184 -2.85 -5.45 -16.99
CA GLY A 184 -3.37 -5.43 -18.37
C GLY A 184 -2.31 -5.81 -19.41
N ASN A 185 -1.14 -5.18 -19.32
CA ASN A 185 0.03 -5.48 -20.14
C ASN A 185 1.32 -5.11 -19.41
N GLY A 186 2.45 -5.66 -19.85
CA GLY A 186 3.76 -5.22 -19.36
C GLY A 186 4.91 -5.61 -20.26
N ASN A 187 6.06 -4.99 -20.01
CA ASN A 187 7.34 -5.37 -20.57
C ASN A 187 8.40 -5.41 -19.47
N VAL A 188 9.43 -6.19 -19.70
CA VAL A 188 10.60 -6.26 -18.83
C VAL A 188 11.88 -6.10 -19.64
N LYS A 189 12.89 -5.54 -18.99
CA LYS A 189 14.27 -5.52 -19.45
C LYS A 189 15.13 -6.14 -18.37
N LEU A 190 15.98 -7.08 -18.76
CA LEU A 190 16.97 -7.67 -17.87
C LEU A 190 18.37 -7.23 -18.32
N LYS A 191 19.26 -7.04 -17.35
CA LYS A 191 20.69 -6.82 -17.58
C LYS A 191 21.45 -7.81 -16.71
N ALA A 192 22.12 -8.75 -17.35
CA ALA A 192 22.94 -9.77 -16.71
C ALA A 192 24.43 -9.59 -17.06
N PRO A 193 25.35 -10.20 -16.29
CA PRO A 193 26.75 -10.35 -16.71
C PRO A 193 26.87 -11.19 -18.00
N PRO A 194 27.96 -11.05 -18.78
CA PRO A 194 28.13 -11.75 -20.07
C PRO A 194 27.93 -13.28 -19.99
N ALA A 195 28.37 -13.90 -18.90
CA ALA A 195 28.21 -15.35 -18.68
C ALA A 195 26.75 -15.82 -18.53
N GLN A 196 25.80 -14.91 -18.32
CA GLN A 196 24.37 -15.20 -18.11
C GLN A 196 23.47 -14.43 -19.09
N GLU A 197 24.05 -13.70 -20.04
CA GLU A 197 23.33 -12.81 -20.96
C GLU A 197 22.31 -13.56 -21.80
N LEU A 198 22.72 -14.67 -22.44
CA LEU A 198 21.83 -15.51 -23.26
C LEU A 198 20.60 -16.02 -22.48
N THR A 199 20.78 -16.47 -21.23
CA THR A 199 19.67 -16.97 -20.40
C THR A 199 18.74 -15.83 -19.99
N ALA A 200 19.29 -14.67 -19.63
CA ALA A 200 18.50 -13.49 -19.30
C ALA A 200 17.72 -12.98 -20.52
N ASP A 201 18.32 -12.98 -21.70
CA ASP A 201 17.68 -12.57 -22.95
C ASP A 201 16.57 -13.52 -23.36
N ALA A 202 16.75 -14.84 -23.18
CA ALA A 202 15.70 -15.82 -23.41
C ALA A 202 14.51 -15.59 -22.46
N ALA A 203 14.76 -15.37 -21.17
CA ALA A 203 13.73 -15.07 -20.18
C ALA A 203 12.99 -13.76 -20.47
N MET A 204 13.73 -12.70 -20.82
CA MET A 204 13.19 -11.40 -21.21
C MET A 204 12.33 -11.52 -22.47
N SER A 205 12.83 -12.20 -23.50
CA SER A 205 12.14 -12.38 -24.78
C SER A 205 10.87 -13.19 -24.59
N PHE A 206 10.91 -14.26 -23.79
CA PHE A 206 9.74 -15.06 -23.47
C PHE A 206 8.66 -14.23 -22.76
N PHE A 207 9.04 -13.44 -21.75
CA PHE A 207 8.11 -12.54 -21.06
C PHE A 207 7.51 -11.53 -22.03
N ASN A 208 8.33 -10.81 -22.78
CA ASN A 208 7.86 -9.72 -23.66
C ASN A 208 7.02 -10.22 -24.83
N ALA A 209 7.23 -11.44 -25.30
CA ALA A 209 6.38 -12.08 -26.30
C ALA A 209 5.04 -12.58 -25.70
N ASN A 210 5.00 -12.92 -24.40
CA ASN A 210 3.84 -13.54 -23.74
C ASN A 210 3.51 -12.91 -22.38
N PRO A 211 3.37 -11.57 -22.26
CA PRO A 211 3.35 -10.91 -20.96
C PRO A 211 2.14 -11.33 -20.12
N ARG A 212 0.96 -11.49 -20.74
CA ARG A 212 -0.26 -11.92 -20.03
C ARG A 212 -0.12 -13.31 -19.41
N LEU A 213 0.42 -14.27 -20.17
CA LEU A 213 0.65 -15.63 -19.67
C LEU A 213 1.56 -15.61 -18.45
N VAL A 214 2.70 -14.90 -18.54
CA VAL A 214 3.64 -14.86 -17.41
C VAL A 214 3.04 -14.12 -16.22
N LEU A 215 2.36 -12.99 -16.46
CA LEU A 215 1.69 -12.21 -15.42
C LEU A 215 0.62 -13.03 -14.70
N ASP A 216 -0.19 -13.82 -15.41
CA ASP A 216 -1.21 -14.69 -14.82
C ASP A 216 -0.56 -15.78 -13.94
N ILE A 217 0.55 -16.38 -14.38
CA ILE A 217 1.30 -17.39 -13.61
C ILE A 217 1.86 -16.80 -12.31
N ILE A 218 2.46 -15.59 -12.36
CA ILE A 218 3.05 -14.96 -11.18
C ILE A 218 2.05 -14.17 -10.34
N ASN A 219 0.81 -13.97 -10.81
CA ASN A 219 -0.18 -13.12 -10.16
C ASN A 219 -0.41 -13.46 -8.68
N PRO A 220 -0.48 -14.74 -8.24
CA PRO A 220 -0.60 -15.06 -6.82
C PRO A 220 0.53 -14.46 -5.96
N ILE A 221 1.75 -14.40 -6.50
CA ILE A 221 2.93 -13.82 -5.82
C ILE A 221 2.80 -12.30 -5.74
N ILE A 222 2.32 -11.66 -6.81
CA ILE A 222 2.06 -10.21 -6.85
C ILE A 222 0.98 -9.85 -5.81
N GLU A 223 -0.14 -10.57 -5.80
CA GLU A 223 -1.25 -10.36 -4.86
C GLU A 223 -0.79 -10.49 -3.40
N GLU A 224 -0.03 -11.53 -3.08
CA GLU A 224 0.47 -11.77 -1.73
C GLU A 224 1.48 -10.69 -1.30
N THR A 225 2.40 -10.32 -2.20
CA THR A 225 3.40 -9.27 -1.93
C THR A 225 2.72 -7.92 -1.70
N ALA A 226 1.78 -7.54 -2.58
CA ALA A 226 1.02 -6.30 -2.43
C ALA A 226 0.18 -6.28 -1.15
N ALA A 227 -0.47 -7.39 -0.80
CA ALA A 227 -1.22 -7.51 0.44
C ALA A 227 -0.32 -7.41 1.68
N SER A 228 0.86 -8.03 1.66
CA SER A 228 1.83 -7.95 2.76
C SER A 228 2.33 -6.52 2.99
N ILE A 229 2.73 -5.84 1.91
CA ILE A 229 3.15 -4.43 1.94
C ILE A 229 1.99 -3.54 2.43
N GLY A 230 0.79 -3.73 1.86
CA GLY A 230 -0.40 -2.97 2.23
C GLY A 230 -0.76 -3.12 3.70
N LYS A 231 -0.70 -4.34 4.24
CA LYS A 231 -0.91 -4.60 5.68
C LYS A 231 0.12 -3.88 6.54
N ALA A 232 1.40 -3.93 6.16
CA ALA A 232 2.46 -3.27 6.93
C ALA A 232 2.30 -1.74 6.93
N LEU A 233 1.93 -1.14 5.79
CA LEU A 233 1.66 0.29 5.69
C LEU A 233 0.42 0.70 6.48
N ALA A 234 -0.67 -0.06 6.36
CA ALA A 234 -1.90 0.18 7.11
C ALA A 234 -1.67 0.07 8.63
N ALA A 235 -0.93 -0.94 9.09
CA ALA A 235 -0.60 -1.09 10.50
C ALA A 235 0.19 0.11 11.06
N ARG A 236 1.12 0.68 10.27
CA ARG A 236 1.85 1.90 10.65
C ARG A 236 0.93 3.10 10.78
N ALA A 237 0.09 3.33 9.76
CA ALA A 237 -0.83 4.47 9.74
C ALA A 237 -1.88 4.38 10.85
N LEU A 238 -2.57 3.25 10.97
CA LEU A 238 -3.60 3.03 11.98
C LEU A 238 -3.02 3.04 13.40
N GLY A 239 -1.83 2.47 13.61
CA GLY A 239 -1.17 2.48 14.92
C GLY A 239 -0.83 3.88 15.43
N ALA A 240 -0.62 4.84 14.52
CA ALA A 240 -0.32 6.23 14.87
C ALA A 240 -1.54 6.99 15.43
N LEU A 241 -2.75 6.58 15.04
CA LEU A 241 -4.02 7.26 15.31
C LEU A 241 -4.83 6.55 16.39
N THR A 242 -5.68 7.25 17.13
CA THR A 242 -6.70 6.66 18.00
C THR A 242 -7.94 6.28 17.19
N LYS A 243 -8.82 5.44 17.76
CA LYS A 243 -10.12 5.16 17.16
C LYS A 243 -10.93 6.44 16.93
N SER A 244 -10.98 7.34 17.92
CA SER A 244 -11.71 8.62 17.82
C SER A 244 -11.14 9.59 16.78
N GLU A 245 -9.85 9.51 16.46
CA GLU A 245 -9.24 10.28 15.37
C GLU A 245 -9.64 9.75 13.98
N ILE A 246 -9.92 8.45 13.85
CA ILE A 246 -10.28 7.82 12.58
C ILE A 246 -11.80 7.85 12.37
N LEU A 247 -12.56 7.53 13.42
CA LEU A 247 -14.02 7.37 13.44
C LEU A 247 -14.63 8.16 14.61
N PRO A 248 -14.69 9.50 14.49
CA PRO A 248 -15.39 10.35 15.45
C PRO A 248 -16.90 10.15 15.41
#